data_AF-A0A3M0XVU1-F1
#
_entry.id   AF-A0A3M0XVU1-F1
#
_cell.length_a   1.000
_cell.length_b   1.000
_cell.length_c   1.000
_cell.angle_alpha   90.00
_cell.angle_beta   90.00
_cell.angle_gamma   90.00
#
_symmetry.space_group_name_H-M   'P 1'
#
loop_
_entity.id
_entity.type
_entity.pdbx_description
1 polymer ?
#
loop_
_entity_poly.entity_id
_entity_poly.type
_entity_poly.pdbx_seq_one_letter_code
_entity_poly.pdbx_strand_id
1 'polypeptide(L)' 'MREESATEESAGGWIETYRGTVYPFHLDHMGHMNVQHYVAKFDEGVWHLFASVGLTPGYMRTRDRGMAAVEMT' A
#
# COMPACT_ATOMS: atom_id res chain seq x y z
N MET A 1 12.03 -31.00 -22.56
CA MET A 1 13.12 -30.17 -21.98
C MET A 1 12.44 -29.35 -20.90
N ARG A 2 12.74 -29.68 -19.64
CA ARG A 2 12.09 -29.12 -18.45
C ARG A 2 12.78 -27.80 -18.15
N GLU A 3 12.04 -26.70 -18.15
CA GLU A 3 12.48 -25.47 -17.48
C GLU A 3 11.77 -25.41 -16.14
N GLU A 4 12.50 -26.00 -15.21
CA GLU A 4 12.48 -25.93 -13.75
C GLU A 4 11.67 -24.75 -13.18
N SER A 5 10.52 -25.07 -12.60
CA SER A 5 9.82 -24.21 -11.65
C SER A 5 10.67 -24.11 -10.38
N ALA A 6 11.24 -22.94 -10.13
CA ALA A 6 11.94 -22.66 -8.88
C ALA A 6 10.96 -22.79 -7.70
N THR A 7 11.26 -23.71 -6.81
CA THR A 7 10.63 -23.82 -5.49
C THR A 7 11.09 -22.61 -4.67
N GLU A 8 10.21 -21.64 -4.43
CA GLU A 8 10.52 -20.46 -3.63
C GLU A 8 10.43 -20.79 -2.14
N GLU A 9 11.58 -21.11 -1.54
CA GLU A 9 11.74 -21.26 -0.10
C GLU A 9 11.89 -19.91 0.61
N SER A 10 11.15 -19.79 1.70
CA SER A 10 10.95 -18.63 2.58
C SER A 10 12.24 -18.03 3.17
N ALA A 11 12.55 -16.79 2.78
CA ALA A 11 13.38 -15.83 3.53
C ALA A 11 12.85 -14.40 3.30
N GLY A 12 12.07 -13.86 4.26
CA GLY A 12 11.71 -12.43 4.35
C GLY A 12 11.37 -11.71 3.02
N GLY A 13 10.42 -12.24 2.24
CA GLY A 13 10.05 -11.67 0.94
C GLY A 13 9.42 -10.27 1.08
N TRP A 14 9.68 -9.40 0.10
CA TRP A 14 9.00 -8.12 -0.02
C TRP A 14 7.49 -8.35 -0.22
N ILE A 15 6.67 -7.62 0.53
CA ILE A 15 5.22 -7.69 0.44
C ILE A 15 4.76 -6.60 -0.53
N GLU A 16 4.08 -6.98 -1.61
CA GLU A 16 3.37 -6.02 -2.45
C GLU A 16 2.23 -5.40 -1.65
N THR A 17 2.29 -4.10 -1.38
CA THR A 17 1.27 -3.39 -0.61
C THR A 17 0.11 -2.98 -1.50
N TYR A 18 0.38 -2.28 -2.60
CA TYR A 18 -0.65 -1.78 -3.49
C TYR A 18 -0.19 -1.56 -4.92
N ARG A 19 -1.09 -1.87 -5.86
CA ARG A 19 -0.96 -1.59 -7.28
C ARG A 19 -2.27 -0.96 -7.75
N GLY A 20 -2.16 0.24 -8.31
CA GLY A 20 -3.32 1.04 -8.74
C GLY A 20 -3.14 1.68 -10.10
N THR A 21 -4.15 2.43 -10.51
CA THR A 21 -4.17 3.16 -11.79
C THR A 21 -4.26 4.67 -11.58
N VAL A 22 -3.57 5.42 -12.43
CA VAL A 22 -3.66 6.87 -12.52
C VAL A 22 -4.61 7.23 -13.66
N TYR A 23 -5.75 7.82 -13.34
CA TYR A 23 -6.73 8.24 -14.33
C TYR A 23 -6.42 9.64 -14.87
N PRO A 24 -6.93 10.01 -16.06
CA PRO A 24 -6.70 11.33 -16.64
C PRO A 24 -7.10 12.51 -15.73
N PHE A 25 -8.15 12.35 -14.92
CA PHE A 25 -8.57 13.40 -13.99
C PHE A 25 -7.66 13.54 -12.76
N HIS A 26 -6.74 12.60 -12.54
CA HIS A 26 -5.67 12.77 -11.55
C HIS A 26 -4.50 13.59 -12.10
N LEU A 27 -4.47 13.87 -13.39
CA LEU A 27 -3.36 14.56 -14.02
C LEU A 27 -3.55 16.07 -13.94
N ASP A 28 -2.44 16.78 -13.77
CA ASP A 28 -2.37 18.22 -13.98
C ASP A 28 -2.29 18.57 -15.48
N HIS A 29 -2.22 19.87 -15.79
CA HIS A 29 -2.11 20.34 -17.18
C HIS A 29 -0.80 19.92 -17.87
N MET A 30 0.24 19.58 -17.10
CA MET A 30 1.53 19.11 -17.63
C MET A 30 1.52 17.60 -17.90
N GLY A 31 0.45 16.89 -17.51
CA GLY A 31 0.31 15.45 -17.68
C GLY A 31 0.95 14.62 -16.56
N HIS A 32 1.41 15.25 -15.48
CA HIS A 32 1.87 14.53 -14.28
C HIS A 32 0.71 14.28 -13.34
N MET A 33 0.80 13.27 -12.47
CA MET A 33 -0.16 13.16 -11.38
C MET A 33 -0.09 14.44 -10.53
N ASN A 34 -1.25 15.03 -10.24
CA ASN A 34 -1.33 16.20 -9.39
C ASN A 34 -0.97 15.81 -7.94
N VAL A 35 -0.17 16.65 -7.28
CA VAL A 35 0.31 16.47 -5.89
C VAL A 35 -0.83 16.16 -4.91
N GLN A 36 -2.02 16.74 -5.11
CA GLN A 36 -3.20 16.48 -4.27
C GLN A 36 -3.58 14.99 -4.16
N HIS A 37 -3.19 14.15 -5.13
CA HIS A 37 -3.54 12.73 -5.17
C HIS A 37 -2.48 11.80 -4.58
N TYR A 38 -1.26 12.27 -4.31
CA TYR A 38 -0.17 11.40 -3.87
C TYR A 38 -0.43 10.76 -2.51
N VAL A 39 -0.89 11.55 -1.53
CA VAL A 39 -1.19 11.05 -0.18
C VAL A 39 -2.29 9.99 -0.23
N ALA A 40 -3.35 10.23 -1.01
CA ALA A 40 -4.42 9.25 -1.17
C ALA A 40 -3.91 7.93 -1.79
N LYS A 41 -3.03 8.00 -2.79
CA LYS A 41 -2.43 6.80 -3.41
C LYS A 41 -1.46 6.07 -2.50
N PHE A 42 -0.74 6.79 -1.66
CA PHE A 42 0.09 6.20 -0.62
C PHE A 42 -0.76 5.47 0.42
N ASP A 43 -1.82 6.11 0.92
CA ASP A 43 -2.71 5.54 1.95
C ASP A 43 -3.41 4.26 1.49
N GLU A 44 -3.77 4.15 0.21
CA GLU A 44 -4.30 2.90 -0.39
C GLU A 44 -3.34 1.71 -0.13
N GLY A 45 -2.03 1.92 -0.17
CA GLY A 45 -1.03 0.92 0.19
C GLY A 45 -0.77 0.74 1.68
N VAL A 46 -0.86 1.82 2.46
CA VAL A 46 -0.69 1.77 3.92
C VAL A 46 -1.73 0.86 4.55
N TRP A 47 -2.99 0.93 4.13
CA TRP A 47 -4.03 0.07 4.69
C TRP A 47 -3.80 -1.41 4.41
N HIS A 48 -3.31 -1.75 3.21
CA HIS A 48 -2.95 -3.12 2.86
C HIS A 48 -1.74 -3.61 3.66
N LEU A 49 -0.72 -2.77 3.83
CA LEU A 49 0.44 -3.06 4.67
C LEU A 49 0.02 -3.33 6.13
N PHE A 50 -0.84 -2.47 6.68
CA PHE A 50 -1.34 -2.66 8.04
C PHE A 50 -2.07 -3.97 8.21
N ALA A 51 -2.92 -4.34 7.25
CA ALA A 51 -3.58 -5.64 7.25
C ALA A 51 -2.56 -6.79 7.19
N SER A 52 -1.51 -6.69 6.36
CA SER A 52 -0.49 -7.75 6.22
C SER A 52 0.37 -7.94 7.46
N VAL A 53 0.57 -6.89 8.28
CA VAL A 53 1.34 -6.97 9.54
C VAL A 53 0.45 -7.16 10.79
N GLY A 54 -0.86 -7.43 10.60
CA GLY A 54 -1.78 -7.75 11.70
C GLY A 54 -2.44 -6.54 12.39
N LEU A 55 -2.18 -5.32 11.92
CA LEU A 55 -2.87 -4.09 12.31
C LEU A 55 -4.25 -3.99 11.63
N THR A 56 -5.05 -5.03 11.81
CA THR A 56 -6.39 -5.12 11.21
C THR A 56 -7.39 -4.21 11.92
N PRO A 57 -8.50 -3.84 11.26
CA PRO A 57 -9.56 -3.07 11.92
C PRO A 57 -10.14 -3.76 13.17
N GLY A 58 -10.20 -5.09 13.19
CA GLY A 58 -10.65 -5.86 14.35
C GLY A 58 -9.68 -5.77 15.53
N TYR A 59 -8.37 -5.88 15.24
CA TYR A 59 -7.32 -5.70 16.25
C TYR A 59 -7.39 -4.30 16.88
N MET A 60 -7.48 -3.25 16.06
CA MET A 60 -7.53 -1.87 16.56
C MET A 60 -8.74 -1.62 17.46
N ARG A 61 -9.94 -2.08 17.06
CA ARG A 61 -11.16 -1.91 17.86
C ARG A 61 -11.14 -2.67 19.18
N THR A 62 -10.68 -3.93 19.17
CA THR A 62 -10.63 -4.76 20.39
C THR A 62 -9.58 -4.30 21.40
N ARG A 63 -8.56 -3.58 20.94
CA ARG A 63 -7.46 -3.06 21.76
C ARG A 63 -7.59 -1.57 22.08
N ASP A 64 -8.70 -0.93 21.69
CA ASP A 64 -8.96 0.50 21.82
C ASP A 64 -7.79 1.36 21.30
N ARG A 65 -7.43 1.13 20.03
CA ARG A 65 -6.33 1.82 19.34
C ARG A 65 -6.83 2.55 18.10
N GLY A 66 -6.19 3.68 17.82
CA GLY A 66 -6.36 4.45 16.59
C GLY A 66 -5.00 4.88 16.04
N MET A 67 -4.98 5.29 14.77
CA MET A 67 -3.78 5.77 14.08
C MET A 67 -3.98 7.24 13.70
N ALA A 68 -2.92 8.03 13.80
CA ALA A 68 -2.89 9.42 13.35
C ALA A 68 -1.61 9.68 12.58
N ALA A 69 -1.72 10.24 11.39
CA ALA A 69 -0.59 10.84 10.70
C ALA A 69 -0.28 12.18 11.38
N VAL A 70 0.89 12.30 12.00
CA VAL A 70 1.28 13.49 12.78
C VAL A 70 2.01 14.50 11.92
N GLU A 71 2.83 14.02 10.99
CA GLU A 71 3.59 14.84 10.05
C GLU A 71 3.55 14.18 8.67
N MET A 72 3.34 15.00 7.66
CA MET A 72 3.39 14.65 6.24
C MET A 72 4.03 15.85 5.55
N THR A 73 5.36 15.83 5.50
CA THR A 73 6.19 16.90 4.92
C THR A 73 6.36 16.72 3.42
#